data_AF-Q2PCD9-F1
#
_entry.id   AF-Q2PCD9-F1
#
_cell.length_a   1.000
_cell.length_b   1.000
_cell.length_c   1.000
_cell.angle_alpha   90.00
_cell.angle_beta   90.00
_cell.angle_gamma   90.00
#
_symmetry.space_group_name_H-M   'P 1'
#
loop_
_entity.id
_entity.type
_entity.pdbx_description
1 polymer ?
#
loop_
_entity_poly.entity_id
_entity_poly.type
_entity_poly.pdbx_seq_one_letter_code
_entity_poly.pdbx_strand_id
1 'polypeptide(L)'
;MARVALLVVFTVLATLAVAEMASGAVTCGDVMSAIPPCMSYATGQASSPSAGCCSGVRTLNGKASTSADRQAACRCLKNLAGSFNGISMGNAANIPGKCGVSVSFPINNNVNCNNLH
;
A
#
# COMPACT_ATOMS: atom_id res chain seq x y z
N MET A 1 -21.66 36.22 -7.18
CA MET A 1 -21.29 35.85 -5.79
C MET A 1 -21.50 34.36 -5.49
N ALA A 2 -22.67 33.76 -5.77
CA ALA A 2 -22.95 32.35 -5.48
C ALA A 2 -22.07 31.32 -6.22
N ARG A 3 -21.65 31.61 -7.46
CA ARG A 3 -20.77 30.72 -8.26
C ARG A 3 -19.35 30.61 -7.71
N VAL A 4 -18.84 31.68 -7.08
CA VAL A 4 -17.51 31.70 -6.47
C VAL A 4 -17.53 30.93 -5.14
N ALA A 5 -18.59 31.09 -4.34
CA ALA A 5 -18.78 30.34 -3.11
C ALA A 5 -18.87 28.81 -3.35
N LEU A 6 -19.51 28.38 -4.43
CA LEU A 6 -19.66 26.96 -4.77
C LEU A 6 -18.33 26.30 -5.19
N LEU A 7 -17.47 27.05 -5.91
CA LEU A 7 -16.14 26.59 -6.28
C LEU A 7 -15.18 26.49 -5.08
N VAL A 8 -15.29 27.41 -4.13
CA VAL A 8 -14.48 27.39 -2.90
C VAL A 8 -14.91 26.25 -1.96
N VAL A 9 -16.20 25.91 -1.91
CA VAL A 9 -16.68 24.76 -1.11
C VAL A 9 -16.23 23.42 -1.73
N PHE A 10 -16.21 23.30 -3.06
CA PHE A 10 -15.70 22.10 -3.73
C PHE A 10 -14.18 21.90 -3.58
N THR A 11 -13.40 22.98 -3.56
CA THR A 11 -11.94 22.87 -3.34
C THR A 11 -11.60 22.56 -1.88
N VAL A 12 -12.40 23.02 -0.92
CA VAL A 12 -12.22 22.70 0.51
C VAL A 12 -12.72 21.29 0.86
N LEU A 13 -13.71 20.74 0.15
CA LEU A 13 -14.15 19.34 0.36
C LEU A 13 -13.16 18.33 -0.26
N ALA A 14 -12.37 18.73 -1.26
CA ALA A 14 -11.34 17.88 -1.84
C ALA A 14 -10.10 17.71 -0.93
N THR A 15 -9.94 18.53 0.11
CA THR A 15 -8.84 18.40 1.08
C THR A 15 -9.18 17.53 2.30
N LEU A 16 -10.41 16.99 2.39
CA LEU A 16 -10.80 16.03 3.43
C LEU A 16 -10.38 14.59 3.13
N ALA A 17 -9.69 14.34 2.00
CA ALA A 17 -8.80 13.18 1.94
C ALA A 17 -7.58 13.48 2.81
N VAL A 18 -7.76 13.37 4.12
CA VAL A 18 -6.67 13.23 5.08
C VAL A 18 -5.95 11.94 4.71
N ALA A 19 -5.07 12.03 3.72
CA ALA A 19 -3.93 11.14 3.66
C ALA A 19 -3.21 11.45 4.96
N GLU A 20 -3.42 10.61 5.98
CA GLU A 20 -2.56 10.53 7.14
C GLU A 20 -1.14 10.66 6.61
N MET A 21 -0.55 11.84 6.84
CA MET A 21 0.78 12.16 6.38
C MET A 21 1.67 11.32 7.28
N ALA A 22 1.85 10.06 6.88
CA ALA A 22 2.82 9.18 7.47
C ALA A 22 4.15 9.94 7.38
N SER A 23 4.56 10.50 8.50
CA SER A 23 5.79 11.27 8.64
C SER A 23 6.96 10.29 8.70
N GLY A 24 7.11 9.52 7.63
CA GLY A 24 8.07 8.44 7.46
C GLY A 24 8.57 8.39 6.01
N ALA A 25 9.69 7.71 5.78
CA ALA A 25 10.27 7.52 4.46
C ALA A 25 9.34 6.75 3.50
N VAL A 26 8.34 6.04 4.04
CA VAL A 26 7.29 5.35 3.29
C VAL A 26 6.02 6.20 3.24
N THR A 27 5.58 6.52 2.03
CA THR A 27 4.28 7.16 1.77
C THR A 27 3.28 6.16 1.17
N CYS A 28 1.98 6.46 1.26
CA CYS A 28 0.98 5.64 0.55
C CYS A 28 1.13 5.73 -0.98
N GLY A 29 1.67 6.84 -1.50
CA GLY A 29 2.00 6.96 -2.93
C GLY A 29 3.06 5.96 -3.38
N ASP A 30 4.08 5.71 -2.55
CA ASP A 30 5.08 4.66 -2.81
C ASP A 30 4.42 3.28 -2.85
N VAL A 31 3.51 3.00 -1.90
CA VAL A 31 2.80 1.72 -1.82
C VAL A 31 1.89 1.51 -3.03
N MET A 32 1.09 2.51 -3.39
CA MET A 32 0.20 2.47 -4.54
C MET A 32 0.97 2.27 -5.85
N SER A 33 2.18 2.82 -5.97
CA SER A 33 3.00 2.68 -7.18
C SER A 33 3.60 1.28 -7.32
N ALA A 34 3.80 0.56 -6.21
CA ALA A 34 4.41 -0.77 -6.21
C ALA A 34 3.41 -1.92 -6.49
N ILE A 35 2.10 -1.70 -6.27
CA ILE A 35 1.06 -2.75 -6.36
C ILE A 35 0.67 -3.15 -7.79
N PRO A 36 0.44 -2.23 -8.76
CA PRO A 36 -0.04 -2.58 -10.09
C PRO A 36 0.70 -3.74 -10.77
N PRO A 37 2.06 -3.79 -10.77
CA PRO A 37 2.77 -4.90 -11.41
C PRO A 37 2.62 -6.26 -10.70
N CYS A 38 2.06 -6.29 -9.49
CA CYS A 38 1.80 -7.50 -8.72
C CYS A 38 0.41 -8.11 -8.96
N MET A 39 -0.51 -7.35 -9.58
CA MET A 39 -1.93 -7.69 -9.61
C MET A 39 -2.21 -9.03 -10.29
N SER A 40 -1.58 -9.32 -11.44
CA SER A 40 -1.78 -10.59 -12.15
C SER A 40 -1.43 -11.81 -11.30
N TYR A 41 -0.41 -11.72 -10.45
CA TYR A 41 -0.11 -12.80 -9.49
C TYR A 41 -1.09 -12.79 -8.31
N ALA A 42 -1.38 -11.60 -7.76
CA ALA A 42 -2.26 -11.43 -6.61
C ALA A 42 -3.68 -11.98 -6.86
N THR A 43 -4.17 -11.93 -8.09
CA THR A 43 -5.49 -12.46 -8.52
C THR A 43 -5.43 -13.90 -9.06
N GLY A 44 -4.24 -14.52 -9.10
CA GLY A 44 -4.05 -15.89 -9.58
C GLY A 44 -4.03 -16.06 -11.10
N GLN A 45 -3.94 -14.95 -11.85
CA GLN A 45 -3.81 -14.97 -13.32
C GLN A 45 -2.39 -15.32 -13.78
N ALA A 46 -1.39 -15.14 -12.90
CA ALA A 46 0.01 -15.51 -13.12
C ALA A 46 0.49 -16.48 -12.04
N SER A 47 1.44 -17.36 -12.39
CA SER A 47 2.06 -18.32 -11.49
C SER A 47 3.18 -17.73 -10.61
N SER A 48 3.73 -16.57 -11.00
CA SER A 48 4.78 -15.85 -10.28
C SER A 48 4.62 -14.33 -10.36
N PRO A 49 5.12 -13.57 -9.36
CA PRO A 49 5.25 -12.12 -9.46
C PRO A 49 6.11 -11.70 -10.64
N SER A 50 5.79 -10.55 -11.24
CA SER A 50 6.64 -9.95 -12.28
C SER A 50 7.93 -9.38 -11.69
N ALA A 51 8.94 -9.15 -12.53
CA ALA A 51 10.16 -8.46 -12.12
C ALA A 51 9.87 -7.05 -11.56
N GLY A 52 8.91 -6.34 -12.16
CA GLY A 52 8.44 -5.04 -11.68
C GLY A 52 7.81 -5.12 -10.29
N CYS A 53 6.99 -6.13 -10.03
CA CYS A 53 6.43 -6.39 -8.70
C CYS A 53 7.53 -6.58 -7.67
N CYS A 54 8.50 -7.45 -7.95
CA CYS A 54 9.59 -7.71 -7.01
C CYS A 54 10.51 -6.50 -6.81
N SER A 55 10.71 -5.67 -7.83
CA SER A 55 11.44 -4.40 -7.68
C SER A 55 10.71 -3.43 -6.74
N GLY A 56 9.39 -3.28 -6.91
CA GLY A 56 8.56 -2.46 -6.03
C GLY A 56 8.56 -2.95 -4.59
N VAL A 57 8.41 -4.26 -4.38
CA VAL A 57 8.44 -4.89 -3.04
C VAL A 57 9.80 -4.68 -2.36
N ARG A 58 10.91 -4.85 -3.08
CA ARG A 58 12.26 -4.59 -2.55
C ARG A 58 12.45 -3.12 -2.17
N THR A 59 11.97 -2.21 -3.00
CA THR A 59 12.06 -0.76 -2.76
C THR A 59 11.27 -0.37 -1.51
N LEU A 60 10.03 -0.85 -1.38
CA LEU A 60 9.22 -0.62 -0.19
C LEU A 60 9.86 -1.20 1.06
N ASN A 61 10.43 -2.41 0.99
CA ASN A 61 11.12 -3.02 2.11
C ASN A 61 12.35 -2.22 2.54
N GLY A 62 13.13 -1.69 1.59
CA GLY A 62 14.26 -0.82 1.87
C GLY A 62 13.84 0.51 2.50
N LYS A 63 12.67 1.06 2.13
CA LYS A 63 12.11 2.25 2.76
C LYS A 63 11.52 1.98 4.14
N ALA A 64 10.97 0.78 4.38
CA ALA A 64 10.35 0.36 5.64
C ALA A 64 11.36 0.01 6.75
N SER A 65 12.35 0.87 6.94
CA SER A 65 13.50 0.65 7.83
C SER A 65 13.15 0.82 9.30
N THR A 66 12.26 1.76 9.62
CA THR A 66 11.85 2.05 11.01
C THR A 66 10.49 1.45 11.34
N SER A 67 10.17 1.36 12.64
CA SER A 67 8.83 0.97 13.09
C SER A 67 7.79 1.90 12.46
N ALA A 68 8.01 3.22 12.50
CA ALA A 68 7.10 4.21 11.92
C ALA A 68 6.82 3.96 10.43
N ASP A 69 7.86 3.62 9.66
CA ASP A 69 7.71 3.31 8.23
C ASP A 69 6.94 2.00 7.99
N ARG A 70 7.19 0.96 8.80
CA ARG A 70 6.44 -0.31 8.74
C ARG A 70 4.96 -0.10 9.06
N GLN A 71 4.67 0.67 10.09
CA GLN A 71 3.30 1.03 10.47
C GLN A 71 2.60 1.83 9.36
N ALA A 72 3.33 2.77 8.73
CA ALA A 72 2.83 3.54 7.59
C ALA A 72 2.52 2.65 6.38
N ALA A 73 3.47 1.82 5.96
CA ALA A 73 3.28 0.86 4.86
C ALA A 73 2.07 -0.04 5.11
N CYS A 74 1.94 -0.55 6.34
CA CYS A 74 0.83 -1.39 6.76
C CYS A 74 -0.52 -0.68 6.63
N ARG A 75 -0.65 0.55 7.14
CA ARG A 75 -1.89 1.33 7.04
C ARG A 75 -2.27 1.59 5.58
N CYS A 76 -1.30 1.94 4.74
CA CYS A 76 -1.53 2.15 3.31
C CYS A 76 -2.00 0.87 2.62
N LEU A 77 -1.33 -0.27 2.86
CA LEU A 77 -1.73 -1.57 2.30
C LEU A 77 -3.14 -1.98 2.75
N LYS A 78 -3.48 -1.74 4.03
CA LYS A 78 -4.81 -2.05 4.57
C LYS A 78 -5.91 -1.25 3.89
N ASN A 79 -5.70 0.05 3.70
CA ASN A 79 -6.66 0.91 2.97
C ASN A 79 -6.81 0.48 1.51
N LEU A 80 -5.71 0.07 0.88
CA LEU A 80 -5.70 -0.36 -0.52
C LEU A 80 -6.33 -1.74 -0.72
N ALA A 81 -6.16 -2.67 0.22
CA ALA A 81 -6.76 -4.00 0.15
C ALA A 81 -8.30 -3.95 0.05
N GLY A 82 -8.92 -2.94 0.69
CA GLY A 82 -10.37 -2.69 0.57
C GLY A 82 -10.80 -2.14 -0.80
N SER A 83 -9.86 -1.66 -1.63
CA SER A 83 -10.14 -1.06 -2.94
C SER A 83 -10.06 -2.05 -4.11
N PHE A 84 -9.50 -3.24 -3.89
CA PHE A 84 -9.29 -4.23 -4.95
C PHE A 84 -10.19 -5.45 -4.77
N ASN A 85 -11.07 -5.70 -5.74
CA ASN A 85 -11.87 -6.91 -5.79
C ASN A 85 -11.08 -8.05 -6.45
N GLY A 86 -11.25 -9.29 -5.96
CA GLY A 86 -10.67 -10.49 -6.57
C GLY A 86 -9.20 -10.77 -6.22
N ILE A 87 -8.61 -10.08 -5.24
CA ILE A 87 -7.29 -10.42 -4.72
C ILE A 87 -7.38 -11.70 -3.87
N SER A 88 -6.54 -12.68 -4.18
CA SER A 88 -6.26 -13.80 -3.28
C SER A 88 -5.28 -13.35 -2.19
N MET A 89 -5.76 -13.28 -0.95
CA MET A 89 -4.91 -12.96 0.20
C MET A 89 -3.77 -13.96 0.38
N GLY A 90 -3.98 -15.22 -0.02
CA GLY A 90 -2.92 -16.24 -0.04
C GLY A 90 -1.81 -15.89 -1.04
N ASN A 91 -2.17 -15.45 -2.25
CA ASN A 91 -1.16 -15.02 -3.23
C ASN A 91 -0.48 -13.73 -2.77
N ALA A 92 -1.24 -12.75 -2.29
CA ALA A 92 -0.69 -11.49 -1.79
C ALA A 92 0.35 -11.70 -0.67
N ALA A 93 0.05 -12.58 0.29
CA ALA A 93 0.96 -12.92 1.39
C ALA A 93 2.24 -13.63 0.92
N ASN A 94 2.20 -14.34 -0.21
CA ASN A 94 3.35 -15.06 -0.78
C ASN A 94 4.27 -14.18 -1.65
N ILE A 95 3.85 -12.96 -2.02
CA ILE A 95 4.63 -12.07 -2.89
C ILE A 95 6.04 -11.81 -2.33
N PRO A 96 6.24 -11.39 -1.06
CA PRO A 96 7.58 -11.09 -0.56
C PRO A 96 8.51 -12.29 -0.64
N GLY A 97 8.06 -13.47 -0.19
CA GLY A 97 8.83 -14.71 -0.24
C GLY A 97 9.20 -15.10 -1.67
N LYS A 98 8.27 -15.00 -2.62
CA LYS A 98 8.54 -15.26 -4.05
C LYS A 98 9.49 -14.24 -4.68
N CYS A 99 9.57 -13.04 -4.14
CA CYS A 99 10.50 -12.01 -4.57
C CYS A 99 11.87 -12.07 -3.86
N GLY A 100 12.09 -13.07 -2.98
CA GLY A 100 13.30 -13.19 -2.19
C GLY A 100 13.46 -12.10 -1.13
N VAL A 101 12.35 -11.48 -0.71
CA VAL A 101 12.34 -10.41 0.29
C VAL A 101 11.86 -10.99 1.61
N SER A 102 12.71 -10.90 2.63
CA SER A 102 12.33 -11.18 4.01
C SER A 102 11.74 -9.91 4.60
N VAL A 103 10.42 -9.88 4.77
CA VAL A 103 9.70 -8.80 5.44
C VAL A 103 9.60 -9.10 6.93
N SER A 104 9.95 -8.13 7.77
CA SER A 104 9.83 -8.24 9.23
C SER A 104 8.41 -8.08 9.75
N PHE A 105 7.41 -7.98 8.87
CA PHE A 105 6.00 -7.86 9.24
C PHE A 105 5.11 -8.72 8.34
N PRO A 106 4.02 -9.30 8.89
CA PRO A 106 3.10 -10.12 8.12
C PRO A 106 2.18 -9.28 7.22
N ILE A 107 2.01 -9.69 5.96
CA ILE A 107 1.05 -9.10 5.02
C ILE A 107 -0.27 -9.88 5.11
N ASN A 108 -1.18 -9.46 5.98
CA ASN A 108 -2.52 -10.04 6.08
C ASN A 108 -3.57 -8.97 6.47
N ASN A 109 -4.86 -9.25 6.23
CA ASN A 109 -5.95 -8.28 6.48
C ASN A 109 -6.23 -8.00 7.97
N ASN A 110 -5.77 -8.88 8.87
CA ASN A 110 -5.99 -8.77 10.31
C ASN A 110 -4.78 -8.21 11.05
N VAL A 111 -3.75 -7.76 10.33
CA VAL A 111 -2.55 -7.23 10.96
C VAL A 111 -2.92 -5.93 11.68
N ASN A 112 -2.60 -5.87 12.97
CA ASN A 112 -2.70 -4.63 13.72
C ASN A 112 -1.45 -3.81 13.43
N CYS A 113 -1.59 -2.81 12.55
CA CYS A 113 -0.48 -1.97 12.13
C CYS A 113 0.22 -1.25 13.30
N ASN A 114 -0.42 -1.09 14.46
CA ASN A 114 0.20 -0.39 15.60
C ASN A 114 1.22 -1.24 16.36
N ASN A 115 1.20 -2.56 16.19
CA ASN A 115 2.11 -3.49 16.88
C ASN A 115 3.37 -3.82 16.05
N LEU A 116 3.57 -3.13 14.93
CA LEU A 116 4.76 -3.29 14.11
C LEU A 116 5.90 -2.44 14.69
N HIS A 117 6.96 -3.12 15.11
CA HIS A 117 8.17 -2.54 15.70
C HIS A 117 9.36 -2.67 14.78
#